data_AF-A0A368GPK5-F1
#
_entry.id   AF-A0A368GPK5-F1
#
_cell.length_a   1.000
_cell.length_b   1.000
_cell.length_c   1.000
_cell.angle_alpha   90.00
_cell.angle_beta   90.00
_cell.angle_gamma   90.00
#
_symmetry.space_group_name_H-M   'P 1'
#
loop_
_entity.id
_entity.type
_entity.pdbx_description
1 polymer ?
#
loop_
_entity_poly.entity_id
_entity_poly.type
_entity_poly.pdbx_seq_one_letter_code
_entity_poly.pdbx_strand_id
1 'polypeptide(L)'
;MLNARIEGYKWLGMFIVVLGLVIVGVTDFLYGEETEEKKEGAMIGNILCVVAQVAVAMQLVLEQKYLHMHDVHPLFAVGLEGIYGLVILGIGMVPLYYIHVPPTFSSNPEGRLEDVIFAWKQICMEPMISVSLAAMIISIAFFNFSAITVTKELTATTRTVIDSIRTILIWGASIPLFHERFIPYQIVQTDFIAE
;
A
#
# COMPACT_ATOMS: atom_id res chain seq x y z
N MET A 1 -5.39 6.67 23.51
CA MET A 1 -6.27 5.49 23.73
C MET A 1 -5.51 4.18 23.53
N LEU A 2 -4.44 3.89 24.29
CA LEU A 2 -3.69 2.62 24.16
C LEU A 2 -4.31 1.44 24.94
N ASN A 3 -5.57 1.60 25.38
CA ASN A 3 -6.31 0.68 26.25
C ASN A 3 -7.80 0.61 25.84
N ALA A 4 -8.11 0.83 24.56
CA ALA A 4 -9.47 0.74 24.07
C ALA A 4 -9.91 -0.74 24.11
N ARG A 5 -10.92 -1.05 24.93
CA ARG A 5 -11.58 -2.36 24.89
C ARG A 5 -12.27 -2.50 23.54
N ILE A 6 -11.78 -3.42 22.71
CA ILE A 6 -12.43 -3.79 21.47
C ILE A 6 -13.69 -4.57 21.83
N GLU A 7 -14.85 -3.99 21.55
CA GLU A 7 -16.14 -4.62 21.76
C GLU A 7 -16.26 -5.88 20.88
N GLY A 8 -16.93 -6.92 21.38
CA GLY A 8 -16.91 -8.26 20.75
C GLY A 8 -17.43 -8.29 19.30
N TYR A 9 -18.33 -7.39 18.91
CA TYR A 9 -18.80 -7.29 17.53
C TYR A 9 -17.72 -6.80 16.56
N LYS A 10 -16.77 -5.97 17.01
CA LYS A 10 -15.63 -5.53 16.18
C LYS A 10 -14.68 -6.69 15.90
N TRP A 11 -14.51 -7.61 16.86
CA TRP A 11 -13.77 -8.85 16.65
C TRP A 11 -14.44 -9.78 15.64
N LEU A 12 -15.77 -9.87 15.68
CA LEU A 12 -16.54 -10.63 14.71
C LEU A 12 -16.37 -10.06 13.29
N GLY A 13 -16.53 -8.74 13.12
CA GLY A 13 -16.31 -8.06 11.84
C GLY A 13 -14.90 -8.27 11.29
N MET A 14 -13.86 -8.12 12.13
CA MET A 14 -12.48 -8.41 11.72
C MET A 14 -12.29 -9.86 11.26
N PHE A 15 -12.87 -10.84 11.98
CA PHE A 15 -12.78 -12.25 11.60
C PHE A 15 -13.47 -12.54 10.27
N ILE A 16 -14.65 -11.97 10.09
CA ILE A 16 -15.45 -12.02 8.87
C ILE A 16 -14.60 -11.50 7.70
N VAL A 17 -14.06 -10.27 7.77
CA VAL A 17 -13.21 -9.67 6.73
C VAL A 17 -12.00 -10.55 6.38
N VAL A 18 -11.30 -11.08 7.37
CA VAL A 18 -10.15 -11.98 7.15
C VAL A 18 -10.58 -13.25 6.40
N LEU A 19 -11.72 -13.84 6.75
CA LEU A 19 -12.24 -15.02 6.06
C LEU A 19 -12.56 -14.72 4.59
N GLY A 20 -13.19 -13.58 4.31
CA GLY A 20 -13.47 -13.15 2.93
C GLY A 20 -12.20 -13.01 2.10
N LEU A 21 -11.16 -12.40 2.67
CA LEU A 21 -9.87 -12.20 2.02
C LEU A 21 -9.14 -13.53 1.73
N VAL A 22 -9.22 -14.49 2.66
CA VAL A 22 -8.70 -15.85 2.46
C VAL A 22 -9.44 -16.58 1.34
N ILE A 23 -10.77 -16.49 1.28
CA ILE A 23 -11.56 -17.13 0.23
C ILE A 23 -11.18 -16.58 -1.15
N VAL A 24 -11.04 -15.26 -1.27
CA VAL A 24 -10.63 -14.61 -2.52
C VAL A 24 -9.22 -15.05 -2.93
N GLY A 25 -8.26 -15.04 -2.00
CA GLY A 25 -6.89 -15.48 -2.30
C GLY A 25 -6.79 -16.95 -2.71
N VAL A 26 -7.57 -17.84 -2.07
CA VAL A 26 -7.63 -19.26 -2.44
C VAL A 26 -8.32 -19.46 -3.80
N THR A 27 -9.34 -18.66 -4.11
CA THR A 27 -10.03 -18.73 -5.42
C THR A 27 -9.11 -18.32 -6.55
N ASP A 28 -8.37 -17.23 -6.37
CA ASP A 28 -7.36 -16.76 -7.33
C ASP A 28 -6.26 -17.80 -7.56
N PHE A 29 -5.79 -18.44 -6.49
CA PHE A 29 -4.78 -19.51 -6.58
C PHE A 29 -5.27 -20.76 -7.32
N LEU A 30 -6.51 -21.20 -7.07
CA LEU A 30 -7.06 -22.43 -7.65
C LEU A 30 -7.57 -22.25 -9.09
N TYR A 31 -8.17 -21.10 -9.40
CA TYR A 31 -8.83 -20.84 -10.69
C TYR A 31 -8.04 -19.89 -11.61
N GLY A 32 -6.90 -19.36 -11.16
CA GLY A 32 -6.03 -18.53 -12.00
C GLY A 32 -5.48 -19.32 -13.19
N GLU A 33 -5.80 -18.87 -14.40
CA GLU A 33 -5.27 -19.39 -15.67
C GLU A 33 -3.81 -18.95 -15.91
N GLU A 34 -2.92 -19.23 -14.94
CA GLU A 34 -1.51 -18.88 -15.03
C GLU A 34 -0.63 -20.12 -15.25
N THR A 35 0.46 -19.97 -16.02
CA THR A 35 1.52 -20.97 -16.15
C THR A 35 2.13 -21.29 -14.78
N GLU A 36 2.56 -22.54 -14.53
CA GLU A 36 3.17 -22.97 -13.25
C GLU A 36 4.28 -22.00 -12.75
N GLU A 37 5.17 -21.52 -13.62
CA GLU A 37 6.22 -20.54 -13.26
C GLU A 37 5.66 -19.18 -12.79
N LYS A 38 4.52 -18.75 -13.34
CA LYS A 38 3.87 -17.50 -12.93
C LYS A 38 3.14 -17.65 -11.60
N LYS A 39 2.53 -18.82 -11.36
CA LYS A 39 1.88 -19.15 -10.07
C LYS A 39 2.87 -19.13 -8.91
N GLU A 40 4.06 -19.69 -9.09
CA GLU A 40 5.13 -19.64 -8.07
C GLU A 40 5.58 -18.20 -7.79
N GLY A 41 5.78 -17.39 -8.83
CA GLY A 41 6.13 -15.97 -8.69
C GLY A 41 5.05 -15.16 -7.96
N ALA A 42 3.79 -15.35 -8.33
CA ALA A 42 2.64 -14.70 -7.71
C ALA A 42 2.51 -15.08 -6.22
N MET A 43 2.72 -16.35 -5.87
CA MET A 43 2.68 -16.81 -4.48
C MET A 43 3.75 -16.14 -3.61
N ILE A 44 5.00 -16.05 -4.11
CA ILE A 44 6.08 -15.35 -3.40
C ILE A 44 5.75 -13.87 -3.23
N GLY A 45 5.20 -13.22 -4.26
CA GLY A 45 4.73 -11.83 -4.20
C GLY A 45 3.65 -11.63 -3.13
N ASN A 46 2.67 -12.53 -3.05
CA ASN A 46 1.60 -12.48 -2.04
C ASN A 46 2.14 -12.60 -0.61
N ILE A 47 3.09 -13.51 -0.37
CA ILE A 47 3.72 -13.65 0.95
C ILE A 47 4.48 -12.37 1.32
N LEU A 48 5.22 -11.78 0.36
CA LEU A 48 5.95 -10.53 0.58
C LEU A 48 5.00 -9.37 0.92
N CYS A 49 3.86 -9.27 0.23
CA CYS A 49 2.81 -8.30 0.53
C CYS A 49 2.26 -8.45 1.95
N VAL A 50 1.96 -9.69 2.40
CA VAL A 50 1.46 -9.92 3.77
C VAL A 50 2.49 -9.48 4.81
N VAL A 51 3.77 -9.80 4.61
CA VAL A 51 4.84 -9.36 5.52
C VAL A 51 4.95 -7.83 5.55
N ALA A 52 4.84 -7.16 4.40
CA ALA A 52 4.84 -5.71 4.32
C ALA A 52 3.65 -5.08 5.08
N GLN A 53 2.46 -5.67 4.98
CA GLN A 53 1.28 -5.18 5.71
C GLN A 53 1.46 -5.25 7.23
N VAL A 54 2.15 -6.26 7.76
CA VAL A 54 2.47 -6.35 9.20
C VAL A 54 3.37 -5.19 9.63
N ALA A 55 4.37 -4.84 8.81
CA ALA A 55 5.26 -3.71 9.08
C ALA A 55 4.49 -2.37 9.06
N VAL A 56 3.60 -2.17 8.08
CA VAL A 56 2.73 -0.99 7.99
C VAL A 56 1.79 -0.89 9.21
N ALA A 57 1.19 -2.00 9.62
CA ALA A 57 0.33 -2.03 10.81
C ALA A 57 1.11 -1.66 12.07
N MET A 58 2.35 -2.15 12.22
CA MET A 58 3.23 -1.79 13.33
C MET A 58 3.58 -0.31 13.31
N GLN A 59 3.94 0.24 12.15
CA GLN A 59 4.24 1.68 11.97
C GLN A 59 3.06 2.53 12.41
N LEU A 60 1.83 2.18 11.99
CA LEU A 60 0.62 2.93 12.36
C LEU A 60 0.36 2.91 13.87
N VAL A 61 0.55 1.77 14.55
CA VAL A 61 0.38 1.67 16.01
C VAL A 61 1.46 2.47 16.76
N LEU A 62 2.71 2.40 16.30
CA LEU A 62 3.81 3.17 16.89
C LEU A 62 3.60 4.67 16.68
N GLU A 63 3.25 5.10 15.47
CA GLU A 63 2.94 6.49 15.13
C GLU A 63 1.84 7.04 16.04
N GLN A 64 0.73 6.30 16.18
CA GLN A 64 -0.37 6.68 17.07
C GLN A 64 0.08 6.79 18.54
N LYS A 65 0.93 5.86 19.01
CA LYS A 65 1.46 5.90 20.38
C LYS A 65 2.35 7.12 20.60
N TYR A 66 3.23 7.45 19.65
CA TYR A 66 4.14 8.59 19.76
C TYR A 66 3.40 9.93 19.67
N LEU A 67 2.44 10.07 18.76
CA LEU A 67 1.58 11.26 18.62
C LEU A 67 0.76 11.54 19.89
N HIS A 68 0.40 10.51 20.66
CA HIS A 68 -0.32 10.69 21.93
C HIS A 68 0.60 11.03 23.12
N MET A 69 1.86 10.59 23.12
CA MET A 69 2.79 10.83 24.22
C MET A 69 3.53 12.17 24.11
N HIS A 70 3.70 12.67 22.89
CA HIS A 70 4.40 13.93 22.62
C HIS A 70 3.51 14.84 21.78
N ASP A 71 3.29 16.07 22.23
CA ASP A 71 2.57 17.08 21.44
C ASP A 71 3.49 17.66 20.35
N VAL A 72 3.70 16.86 19.31
CA VAL A 72 4.49 17.25 18.13
C VAL A 72 3.55 17.85 17.08
N HIS A 73 4.02 18.89 16.38
CA HIS A 73 3.27 19.47 15.28
C HIS A 73 3.20 18.47 14.10
N PRO A 74 1.99 18.14 13.57
CA PRO A 74 1.81 17.14 12.50
C PRO A 74 2.74 17.32 11.30
N LEU A 75 2.91 18.57 10.85
CA LEU A 75 3.77 18.89 9.71
C LEU A 75 5.25 18.53 9.95
N PHE A 76 5.74 18.69 11.19
CA PHE A 76 7.12 18.36 11.53
C PHE A 76 7.33 16.84 11.61
N ALA A 77 6.33 16.11 12.13
CA ALA A 77 6.35 14.65 12.17
C ALA A 77 6.39 14.03 10.76
N VAL A 78 5.49 14.44 9.86
CA VAL A 78 5.50 13.98 8.45
C VAL A 78 6.80 14.34 7.75
N GLY A 79 7.33 15.55 7.99
CA GLY A 79 8.59 15.99 7.39
C GLY A 79 9.78 15.11 7.79
N LEU A 80 9.88 14.77 9.08
CA LEU A 80 10.91 13.85 9.57
C LEU A 80 10.74 12.45 9.00
N GLU A 81 9.52 11.91 9.00
CA GLU A 81 9.20 10.61 8.42
C GLU A 81 9.59 10.54 6.94
N GLY A 82 9.30 11.60 6.16
CA GLY A 82 9.70 11.70 4.76
C GLY A 82 11.21 11.71 4.58
N ILE A 83 11.96 12.43 5.43
CA ILE A 83 13.44 12.45 5.38
C ILE A 83 14.02 11.07 5.72
N TYR A 84 13.54 10.43 6.80
CA TYR A 84 14.00 9.09 7.16
C TYR A 84 13.62 8.05 6.10
N GLY A 85 12.42 8.15 5.53
CA GLY A 85 11.97 7.32 4.41
C GLY A 85 12.88 7.49 3.19
N LEU A 86 13.23 8.72 2.83
CA LEU A 86 14.15 9.01 1.72
C LEU A 86 15.53 8.40 1.97
N VAL A 87 16.07 8.50 3.18
CA VAL A 87 17.39 7.94 3.53
C VAL A 87 17.36 6.41 3.51
N ILE A 88 16.36 5.79 4.14
CA ILE A 88 16.23 4.33 4.20
C ILE A 88 16.03 3.75 2.80
N LEU A 89 15.13 4.34 2.00
CA LEU A 89 14.92 3.92 0.61
C LEU A 89 16.16 4.18 -0.24
N GLY A 90 16.80 5.34 -0.11
CA GLY A 90 18.03 5.65 -0.85
C GLY A 90 19.16 4.66 -0.57
N ILE A 91 19.33 4.22 0.68
CA ILE A 91 20.27 3.15 1.04
C ILE A 91 19.78 1.80 0.50
N GLY A 92 18.48 1.51 0.62
CA GLY A 92 17.85 0.26 0.17
C GLY A 92 17.94 0.03 -1.34
N MET A 93 17.95 1.10 -2.14
CA MET A 93 18.15 1.03 -3.59
C MET A 93 19.50 0.39 -3.98
N VAL A 94 20.54 0.55 -3.16
CA VAL A 94 21.88 0.02 -3.46
C VAL A 94 21.90 -1.51 -3.50
N PRO A 95 21.49 -2.26 -2.46
CA PRO A 95 21.42 -3.71 -2.54
C PRO A 95 20.40 -4.19 -3.57
N LEU A 96 19.24 -3.53 -3.72
CA LEU A 96 18.21 -3.91 -4.70
C LEU A 96 18.71 -3.84 -6.15
N TYR A 97 19.63 -2.91 -6.44
CA TYR A 97 20.28 -2.83 -7.76
C TYR A 97 21.18 -4.03 -8.08
N TYR A 98 21.85 -4.62 -7.08
CA TYR A 98 22.76 -5.75 -7.28
C TYR A 98 22.08 -7.12 -7.17
N ILE A 99 20.85 -7.18 -6.67
CA ILE A 99 20.07 -8.42 -6.61
C ILE A 99 19.55 -8.74 -8.01
N HIS A 100 19.97 -9.90 -8.52
CA HIS A 100 19.48 -10.43 -9.78
C HIS A 100 18.32 -11.39 -9.50
N VAL A 101 17.20 -11.18 -10.18
CA VAL A 101 15.99 -11.98 -10.04
C VAL A 101 15.63 -12.69 -11.35
N PRO A 102 14.96 -13.85 -11.26
CA PRO A 102 14.50 -14.54 -12.45
C PRO A 102 13.52 -13.68 -13.27
N PRO A 103 13.30 -14.01 -14.56
CA PRO A 103 12.44 -13.24 -15.47
C PRO A 103 10.98 -13.09 -15.01
N THR A 104 10.57 -13.86 -14.00
CA THR A 104 9.26 -13.76 -13.34
C THR A 104 9.10 -12.47 -12.54
N PHE A 105 10.19 -11.85 -12.06
CA PHE A 105 10.17 -10.63 -11.24
C PHE A 105 10.77 -9.40 -11.91
N SER A 106 11.49 -9.56 -13.02
CA SER A 106 12.07 -8.44 -13.76
C SER A 106 12.08 -8.72 -15.26
N SER A 107 11.51 -7.79 -16.03
CA SER A 107 11.59 -7.77 -17.49
C SER A 107 12.89 -7.11 -18.00
N ASN A 108 13.81 -6.75 -17.10
CA ASN A 108 15.01 -6.01 -17.46
C ASN A 108 16.06 -6.97 -18.08
N PRO A 109 16.75 -6.61 -19.18
CA PRO A 109 17.72 -7.50 -19.85
C PRO A 109 18.88 -7.93 -18.96
N GLU A 110 19.22 -7.12 -17.96
CA GLU A 110 20.30 -7.37 -16.99
C GLU A 110 19.81 -8.13 -15.75
N GLY A 111 18.53 -8.50 -15.67
CA GLY A 111 17.95 -9.29 -14.59
C GLY A 111 17.95 -8.62 -13.22
N ARG A 112 18.19 -7.31 -13.13
CA ARG A 112 18.18 -6.56 -11.86
C ARG A 112 16.77 -6.41 -11.31
N LEU A 113 16.63 -6.52 -9.99
CA LEU A 113 15.35 -6.30 -9.30
C LEU A 113 14.88 -4.85 -9.41
N GLU A 114 15.79 -3.89 -9.20
CA GLU A 114 15.46 -2.46 -9.32
C GLU A 114 16.56 -1.70 -10.05
N ASP A 115 16.21 -1.04 -11.16
CA ASP A 115 17.16 -0.29 -11.99
C ASP A 115 16.94 1.21 -11.89
N VAL A 116 17.49 1.78 -10.82
CA VAL A 116 17.36 3.21 -10.51
C VAL A 116 18.03 4.09 -11.56
N ILE A 117 19.12 3.62 -12.18
CA ILE A 117 19.85 4.38 -13.19
C ILE A 117 19.02 4.49 -14.47
N PHE A 118 18.40 3.37 -14.89
CA PHE A 118 17.49 3.36 -16.02
C PHE A 118 16.25 4.23 -15.75
N ALA A 119 15.63 4.08 -14.58
CA ALA A 119 14.47 4.89 -14.18
C ALA A 119 14.79 6.39 -14.16
N TRP A 120 15.95 6.77 -13.61
CA TRP A 120 16.41 8.16 -13.60
C TRP A 120 16.57 8.73 -15.01
N LYS A 121 17.20 7.96 -15.90
CA LYS A 121 17.35 8.35 -17.31
C LYS A 121 15.98 8.52 -17.97
N GLN A 122 15.02 7.64 -17.70
CA GLN A 122 13.67 7.73 -18.25
C GLN A 122 12.94 8.99 -17.78
N ILE A 123 13.07 9.35 -16.50
CA ILE A 123 12.49 10.58 -15.93
C ILE A 123 13.10 11.83 -16.59
N CYS A 124 14.41 11.84 -16.85
CA CYS A 124 15.06 12.98 -17.50
C CYS A 124 14.73 13.11 -18.98
N MET A 125 14.51 11.99 -19.68
CA MET A 125 14.27 11.97 -21.12
C MET A 125 12.81 12.28 -21.48
N GLU A 126 11.85 11.83 -20.66
CA GLU A 126 10.43 11.99 -20.93
C GLU A 126 9.78 12.96 -19.92
N PRO A 127 9.51 14.23 -20.32
CA PRO A 127 9.00 15.24 -19.40
C PRO A 127 7.61 14.89 -18.85
N MET A 128 6.81 14.11 -19.59
CA MET A 128 5.49 13.68 -19.13
C MET A 128 5.58 12.79 -17.89
N ILE A 129 6.58 11.90 -17.81
CA ILE A 129 6.83 11.04 -16.64
C ILE A 129 7.28 11.89 -15.45
N SER A 130 8.15 12.87 -15.68
CA SER A 130 8.61 13.79 -14.63
C SER A 130 7.46 14.62 -14.04
N VAL A 131 6.57 15.14 -14.87
CA VAL A 131 5.37 15.88 -14.41
C VAL A 131 4.43 14.97 -13.62
N SER A 132 4.15 13.76 -14.10
CA SER A 132 3.32 12.79 -13.38
C SER A 132 3.93 12.39 -12.04
N LEU A 133 5.25 12.18 -11.98
CA LEU A 133 5.97 11.87 -10.75
C LEU A 133 5.91 13.03 -9.76
N ALA A 134 6.13 14.27 -10.22
CA ALA A 134 6.03 15.46 -9.38
C ALA A 134 4.61 15.65 -8.82
N ALA A 135 3.58 15.47 -9.65
CA ALA A 135 2.19 15.53 -9.23
C ALA A 135 1.86 14.45 -8.19
N MET A 136 2.37 13.22 -8.39
CA MET A 136 2.22 12.13 -7.43
C MET A 136 2.89 12.44 -6.08
N ILE A 137 4.12 12.97 -6.08
CA ILE A 137 4.82 13.35 -4.85
C ILE A 137 4.04 14.41 -4.07
N ILE A 138 3.55 15.45 -4.75
CA ILE A 138 2.75 16.51 -4.12
C ILE A 138 1.46 15.94 -3.53
N SER A 139 0.78 15.05 -4.26
CA SER A 139 -0.43 14.39 -3.80
C SER A 139 -0.20 13.55 -2.54
N ILE A 140 0.85 12.74 -2.51
CA ILE A 140 1.21 11.91 -1.35
C ILE A 140 1.58 12.78 -0.14
N ALA A 141 2.34 13.86 -0.35
CA ALA A 141 2.70 14.77 0.73
C ALA A 141 1.45 15.41 1.37
N PHE A 142 0.50 15.87 0.55
CA PHE A 142 -0.77 16.43 1.03
C PHE A 142 -1.63 15.38 1.75
N PHE A 143 -1.68 14.16 1.21
CA PHE A 143 -2.41 13.04 1.83
C PHE A 143 -1.83 12.69 3.20
N ASN A 144 -0.51 12.56 3.32
CA ASN A 144 0.17 12.24 4.58
C ASN A 144 -0.01 13.36 5.62
N PHE A 145 0.11 14.63 5.21
CA PHE A 145 -0.18 15.76 6.10
C PHE A 145 -1.61 15.73 6.63
N SER A 146 -2.58 15.50 5.74
CA SER A 146 -4.00 15.40 6.11
C SER A 146 -4.26 14.19 7.02
N ALA A 147 -3.61 13.05 6.76
CA ALA A 147 -3.75 11.83 7.54
C ALA A 147 -3.23 11.99 8.98
N ILE A 148 -2.06 12.61 9.18
CA ILE A 148 -1.54 12.88 10.54
C ILE A 148 -2.40 13.93 11.26
N THR A 149 -2.87 14.96 10.55
CA THR A 149 -3.78 15.96 11.11
C THR A 149 -5.09 15.33 11.58
N VAL A 150 -5.68 14.44 10.76
CA VAL A 150 -6.86 13.65 11.14
C VAL A 150 -6.56 12.72 12.31
N THR A 151 -5.38 12.10 12.37
CA THR A 151 -5.01 11.20 13.50
C THR A 151 -4.81 11.97 14.81
N LYS A 152 -4.45 13.27 14.73
CA LYS A 152 -4.29 14.15 15.89
C LYS A 152 -5.63 14.63 16.43
N GLU A 153 -6.59 14.95 15.55
CA GLU A 153 -7.90 15.49 15.91
C GLU A 153 -8.99 14.39 16.06
N LEU A 154 -8.80 13.22 15.44
CA LEU A 154 -9.76 12.10 15.39
C LEU A 154 -9.07 10.75 15.69
N THR A 155 -9.86 9.72 15.99
CA THR A 155 -9.37 8.36 16.31
C THR A 155 -8.78 7.62 15.10
N ALA A 156 -7.85 6.69 15.35
CA ALA A 156 -7.24 5.82 14.33
C ALA A 156 -8.25 5.05 13.46
N THR A 157 -9.44 4.76 13.97
CA THR A 157 -10.56 4.16 13.22
C THR A 157 -11.00 5.03 12.04
N THR A 158 -10.92 6.36 12.15
CA THR A 158 -11.28 7.26 11.04
C THR A 158 -10.23 7.23 9.94
N ARG A 159 -8.95 7.08 10.27
CA ARG A 159 -7.86 6.93 9.28
C ARG A 159 -8.04 5.66 8.46
N THR A 160 -8.37 4.54 9.09
CA THR A 160 -8.65 3.29 8.37
C THR A 160 -9.87 3.39 7.46
N VAL A 161 -10.92 4.12 7.87
CA VAL A 161 -12.09 4.38 7.00
C VAL A 161 -11.71 5.25 5.79
N ILE A 162 -10.88 6.28 5.99
CA ILE A 162 -10.38 7.12 4.88
C ILE A 162 -9.56 6.28 3.89
N ASP A 163 -8.73 5.36 4.37
CA ASP A 163 -7.96 4.45 3.52
C ASP A 163 -8.87 3.51 2.70
N SER A 164 -9.96 3.02 3.29
CA SER A 164 -10.97 2.23 2.57
C SER A 164 -11.70 3.06 1.50
N ILE A 165 -12.11 4.29 1.83
CA ILE A 165 -12.78 5.21 0.89
C ILE A 165 -11.88 5.51 -0.31
N ARG A 166 -10.58 5.78 -0.09
CA ARG A 166 -9.62 6.02 -1.17
C ARG A 166 -9.65 4.89 -2.19
N THR A 167 -9.63 3.65 -1.72
CA THR A 167 -9.66 2.48 -2.60
C THR A 167 -10.96 2.46 -3.40
N ILE A 168 -12.12 2.59 -2.74
CA ILE A 168 -13.43 2.61 -3.42
C ILE A 168 -13.53 3.73 -4.47
N LEU A 169 -13.00 4.91 -4.19
CA LEU A 169 -12.98 6.02 -5.14
C LEU A 169 -12.11 5.74 -6.37
N ILE A 170 -10.96 5.08 -6.18
CA ILE A 170 -10.10 4.67 -7.30
C ILE A 170 -10.86 3.69 -8.19
N TRP A 171 -11.54 2.70 -7.60
CA TRP A 171 -12.36 1.74 -8.34
C TRP A 171 -13.54 2.41 -9.05
N GLY A 172 -14.27 3.28 -8.36
CA GLY A 172 -15.40 4.01 -8.91
C GLY A 172 -15.01 4.95 -10.06
N ALA A 173 -13.80 5.52 -10.03
CA ALA A 173 -13.26 6.34 -11.10
C ALA A 173 -12.63 5.51 -12.22
N SER A 174 -11.98 4.38 -11.92
CA SER A 174 -11.26 3.58 -12.92
C SER A 174 -12.21 2.90 -13.91
N ILE A 175 -13.33 2.36 -13.40
CA ILE A 175 -14.34 1.64 -14.20
C ILE A 175 -14.89 2.48 -15.36
N PRO A 176 -15.39 3.72 -15.15
CA PRO A 176 -15.92 4.54 -16.24
C PRO A 176 -14.84 5.19 -17.12
N LEU A 177 -13.64 5.49 -16.61
CA LEU A 177 -12.61 6.19 -17.37
C LEU A 177 -11.79 5.25 -18.29
N PHE A 178 -11.52 4.03 -17.85
CA PHE A 178 -10.60 3.11 -18.53
C PHE A 178 -11.28 1.95 -19.26
N HIS A 179 -12.62 1.87 -19.24
CA HIS A 179 -13.41 0.82 -19.89
C HIS A 179 -12.95 -0.62 -19.55
N GLU A 180 -12.49 -0.85 -18.30
CA GLU A 180 -12.06 -2.18 -17.88
C GLU A 180 -13.24 -3.14 -17.70
N ARG A 181 -13.03 -4.43 -18.04
CA ARG A 181 -14.07 -5.44 -17.93
C ARG A 181 -14.31 -5.80 -16.46
N PHE A 182 -15.56 -5.63 -16.05
CA PHE A 182 -16.06 -5.88 -14.71
C PHE A 182 -15.97 -7.37 -14.31
N ILE A 183 -15.16 -7.69 -13.29
CA ILE A 183 -15.16 -9.01 -12.65
C ILE A 183 -15.99 -8.89 -11.35
N PRO A 184 -17.23 -9.39 -11.31
CA PRO A 184 -18.19 -9.11 -10.22
C PRO A 184 -17.79 -9.65 -8.83
N TYR A 185 -16.76 -10.51 -8.75
CA TYR A 185 -16.23 -10.99 -7.46
C TYR A 185 -15.57 -9.88 -6.62
N GLN A 186 -15.17 -8.76 -7.22
CA GLN A 186 -14.55 -7.62 -6.51
C GLN A 186 -15.57 -6.76 -5.73
N ILE A 187 -16.86 -6.82 -6.07
CA ILE A 187 -17.91 -6.06 -5.36
C ILE A 187 -18.33 -6.71 -4.04
N VAL A 188 -18.30 -8.05 -3.99
CA VAL A 188 -18.56 -8.80 -2.74
C VAL A 188 -17.58 -8.39 -1.64
N GLN A 189 -16.38 -7.91 -2.00
CA GLN A 189 -15.38 -7.40 -1.06
C GLN A 189 -15.76 -6.04 -0.45
N THR A 190 -16.42 -5.14 -1.20
CA THR A 190 -16.79 -3.80 -0.72
C THR A 190 -17.98 -3.80 0.23
N ASP A 191 -19.01 -4.62 -0.04
CA ASP A 191 -20.17 -4.73 0.85
C ASP A 191 -19.81 -5.38 2.20
N PHE A 192 -18.75 -6.19 2.22
CA PHE A 192 -18.29 -6.91 3.41
C PHE A 192 -17.27 -6.13 4.27
N ILE A 193 -16.71 -5.05 3.74
CA ILE A 193 -15.83 -4.11 4.46
C ILE A 193 -16.64 -2.95 5.07
N ALA A 194 -17.91 -2.78 4.68
CA ALA A 194 -18.79 -1.71 5.12
C ALA A 194 -19.64 -2.04 6.38
N GLU A 195 -19.44 -3.21 7.00
CA GLU A 195 -20.13 -3.65 8.22
C GLU A 195 -19.14 -4.04 9.33
#